data_AF-A0A925DAK5-F1
#
_entry.id   AF-A0A925DAK5-F1
#
_cell.length_a   1.000
_cell.length_b   1.000
_cell.length_c   1.000
_cell.angle_alpha   90.00
_cell.angle_beta   90.00
_cell.angle_gamma   90.00
#
_symmetry.space_group_name_H-M   'P 1'
#
loop_
_entity.id
_entity.type
_entity.pdbx_description
1 polymer ?
#
loop_
_entity_poly.entity_id
_entity_poly.type
_entity_poly.pdbx_seq_one_letter_code
_entity_poly.pdbx_strand_id
1 'polypeptide(L)' 'MRVMDLNTGLARLTQAFGDLKDRWGETKEVWTDDVSREFEKTQLQPILPHLQLLTAAAQRLLEVVAKAEKECEDNAEF' A
#
# COMPACT_ATOMS: atom_id res chain seq x y z
N MET A 1 -1.87 22.64 -6.85
CA MET A 1 -0.62 21.93 -6.46
C MET A 1 -0.85 20.45 -6.75
N ARG A 2 -0.04 19.75 -7.55
CA ARG A 2 -0.16 18.27 -7.71
C ARG A 2 0.41 17.61 -6.46
N VAL A 3 -0.23 17.84 -5.32
CA VAL A 3 0.07 17.20 -4.04
C VAL A 3 -0.17 15.72 -4.29
N MET A 4 0.91 14.93 -4.35
CA MET A 4 0.94 13.46 -4.35
C MET A 4 -0.36 12.76 -4.78
N ASP A 5 -0.38 12.14 -5.97
CA ASP A 5 -1.41 11.14 -6.27
C ASP A 5 -1.13 9.86 -5.47
N LEU A 6 -1.43 9.95 -4.19
CA LEU A 6 -1.26 8.92 -3.18
C LEU A 6 -2.13 7.70 -3.54
N ASN A 7 -3.30 7.94 -4.14
CA ASN A 7 -4.20 6.90 -4.61
C ASN A 7 -3.56 6.06 -5.72
N THR A 8 -2.97 6.70 -6.73
CA THR A 8 -2.23 5.99 -7.79
C THR A 8 -1.02 5.24 -7.22
N GLY A 9 -0.32 5.83 -6.25
CA GLY A 9 0.77 5.16 -5.54
C GLY A 9 0.33 3.88 -4.80
N LEU A 10 -0.75 3.96 -4.03
CA LEU A 10 -1.34 2.83 -3.31
C LEU A 10 -1.86 1.74 -4.25
N ALA A 11 -2.51 2.12 -5.35
CA ALA A 11 -2.99 1.18 -6.35
C ALA A 11 -1.83 0.39 -6.97
N ARG A 12 -0.72 1.06 -7.31
CA ARG A 12 0.50 0.41 -7.82
C ARG A 12 1.13 -0.53 -6.80
N LEU A 13 1.18 -0.15 -5.53
CA LEU A 13 1.70 -1.02 -4.46
C LEU A 13 0.83 -2.26 -4.26
N THR A 14 -0.49 -2.10 -4.32
CA THR A 14 -1.45 -3.21 -4.22
C THR A 14 -1.29 -4.18 -5.39
N GLN A 15 -1.15 -3.66 -6.62
CA GLN A 15 -0.88 -4.47 -7.79
C GLN A 15 0.44 -5.24 -7.66
N ALA A 16 1.53 -4.54 -7.29
CA ALA A 16 2.84 -5.16 -7.13
C ALA A 16 2.85 -6.26 -6.05
N PHE A 17 2.07 -6.09 -4.98
CA PHE A 17 1.89 -7.13 -3.97
C PHE A 17 1.11 -8.34 -4.51
N GLY A 18 0.09 -8.11 -5.34
CA GLY A 18 -0.60 -9.18 -6.08
C GLY A 18 0.36 -9.97 -6.96
N ASP A 19 1.14 -9.27 -7.79
CA ASP A 19 2.13 -9.89 -8.68
C ASP A 19 3.16 -10.71 -7.89
N LEU A 20 3.64 -10.19 -6.75
CA LEU A 20 4.55 -10.89 -5.85
C LEU A 20 3.92 -12.20 -5.31
N LYS A 21 2.65 -12.15 -4.91
CA LYS A 21 1.94 -13.33 -4.40
C LYS A 21 1.80 -14.41 -5.48
N ASP A 22 1.50 -14.01 -6.71
CA ASP A 22 1.37 -14.93 -7.84
C ASP A 22 2.73 -15.57 -8.18
N ARG A 23 3.79 -14.77 -8.28
CA ARG A 23 5.17 -15.29 -8.49
C ARG A 23 5.62 -16.20 -7.35
N TRP A 24 5.24 -15.88 -6.11
CA TRP A 24 5.53 -16.73 -4.97
C TRP A 24 4.78 -18.07 -5.04
N GLY A 25 3.53 -18.06 -5.53
CA GLY A 25 2.76 -19.27 -5.81
C GLY A 25 3.49 -20.21 -6.78
N GLU A 26 3.93 -19.67 -7.93
CA GLU A 26 4.71 -20.42 -8.92
C GLU A 26 6.04 -20.94 -8.33
N THR A 27 6.73 -20.10 -7.54
CA THR A 27 8.01 -20.46 -6.92
C THR A 27 7.86 -21.66 -5.97
N LYS A 28 6.75 -21.72 -5.22
CA LYS A 28 6.46 -22.81 -4.29
C LYS A 28 6.18 -24.15 -4.98
N GLU A 29 5.97 -24.19 -6.28
CA GLU A 29 5.85 -25.47 -7.02
C GLU A 29 7.19 -26.21 -7.10
N VAL A 30 8.30 -25.47 -7.10
CA VAL A 30 9.66 -26.02 -7.24
C VAL A 30 10.51 -25.86 -5.98
N TRP A 31 10.22 -24.85 -5.14
CA TRP A 31 10.96 -24.56 -3.92
C TRP A 31 10.11 -24.84 -2.67
N THR A 32 10.20 -26.05 -2.13
CA THR A 32 9.30 -26.59 -1.09
C THR A 32 9.98 -26.96 0.23
N ASP A 33 11.27 -26.62 0.37
CA ASP A 33 12.06 -26.93 1.56
C ASP A 33 11.72 -26.02 2.76
N ASP A 34 12.36 -26.29 3.89
CA ASP A 34 12.14 -25.49 5.11
C ASP A 34 12.63 -24.05 4.97
N VAL A 35 13.58 -23.78 4.06
CA VAL A 35 14.08 -22.43 3.80
C VAL A 35 13.00 -21.59 3.11
N SER A 36 12.25 -22.17 2.16
CA SER A 36 11.16 -21.49 1.47
C SER A 36 10.01 -21.14 2.43
N ARG A 37 9.71 -22.03 3.37
CA ARG A 37 8.71 -21.80 4.44
C ARG A 37 9.12 -20.68 5.38
N GLU A 38 10.38 -20.67 5.81
CA GLU A 38 10.90 -19.61 6.68
C GLU A 38 10.98 -18.26 5.94
N PHE A 39 11.33 -18.28 4.65
CA PHE A 39 11.31 -17.08 3.81
C PHE A 39 9.90 -16.49 3.68
N GLU A 40 8.89 -17.31 3.39
CA GLU A 40 7.50 -16.86 3.34
C GLU A 40 7.07 -16.21 4.65
N LYS A 41 7.38 -16.85 5.77
CA LYS A 41 7.01 -16.39 7.10
C LYS A 41 7.73 -15.10 7.50
N THR A 42 9.03 -15.00 7.25
CA THR A 42 9.85 -13.88 7.74
C THR A 42 9.87 -12.68 6.83
N GLN A 43 9.79 -12.90 5.51
CA GLN A 43 9.95 -11.83 4.51
C GLN A 43 8.62 -11.46 3.86
N LEU A 44 7.79 -12.44 3.48
CA LEU A 44 6.59 -12.16 2.68
C LEU A 44 5.35 -11.85 3.53
N GLN A 45 5.08 -12.65 4.57
CA GLN A 45 3.91 -12.46 5.42
C GLN A 45 3.82 -11.07 6.07
N PRO A 46 4.92 -10.42 6.51
CA PRO A 46 4.85 -9.08 7.11
C PRO A 46 4.45 -7.97 6.12
N ILE A 47 4.62 -8.19 4.81
CA ILE A 47 4.35 -7.15 3.80
C ILE A 47 2.88 -6.75 3.79
N LEU A 48 1.96 -7.72 3.88
CA LEU A 48 0.53 -7.44 3.82
C LEU A 48 0.04 -6.55 4.98
N PRO A 49 0.31 -6.87 6.26
CA PRO A 49 0.02 -5.96 7.38
C PRO A 49 0.60 -4.56 7.20
N HIS A 50 1.86 -4.44 6.75
CA HIS A 50 2.48 -3.13 6.51
C HIS A 50 1.79 -2.35 5.39
N LEU A 51 1.40 -3.02 4.30
CA LEU A 51 0.67 -2.41 3.20
C LEU A 51 -0.72 -1.93 3.64
N GLN A 52 -1.41 -2.69 4.49
CA GLN A 52 -2.69 -2.29 5.07
C GLN A 52 -2.54 -1.05 5.96
N LEU A 53 -1.52 -1.02 6.83
CA LEU A 53 -1.22 0.14 7.68
C LEU A 53 -0.90 1.38 6.84
N LEU A 54 -0.08 1.23 5.80
CA LEU A 54 0.25 2.30 4.88
C LEU A 54 -1.01 2.84 4.18
N THR A 55 -1.87 1.94 3.70
CA THR A 55 -3.12 2.30 3.03
C THR A 55 -4.03 3.11 3.96
N ALA A 56 -4.21 2.66 5.20
CA ALA A 56 -5.02 3.37 6.19
C ALA A 56 -4.44 4.76 6.53
N ALA A 57 -3.11 4.85 6.71
CA ALA A 57 -2.45 6.12 6.98
C ALA A 57 -2.58 7.11 5.81
N ALA A 58 -2.44 6.60 4.59
CA ALA A 58 -2.56 7.38 3.36
C ALA A 58 -4.01 7.88 3.13
N GLN A 59 -5.02 7.05 3.39
CA GLN A 59 -6.42 7.46 3.36
C GLN A 59 -6.70 8.60 4.34
N ARG A 60 -6.23 8.46 5.59
CA ARG A 60 -6.37 9.51 6.61
C ARG A 60 -5.69 10.81 6.19
N LEU A 61 -4.51 10.73 5.56
CA LEU A 61 -3.81 11.92 5.07
C LEU A 61 -4.63 12.64 4.00
N LEU A 62 -5.20 11.90 3.04
CA LEU A 62 -6.05 12.46 1.99
C LEU A 62 -7.29 13.15 2.56
N GLU A 63 -7.94 12.56 3.55
CA GLU A 63 -9.09 13.17 4.24
C GLU A 63 -8.73 14.50 4.90
N VAL A 64 -7.60 14.55 5.60
CA VAL A 64 -7.15 15.77 6.29
C VAL A 64 -6.78 16.87 5.29
N VAL A 65 -6.07 16.52 4.21
CA VAL A 65 -5.70 17.49 3.17
C VAL A 65 -6.94 18.02 2.46
N ALA A 66 -7.88 17.16 2.06
CA ALA A 66 -9.12 17.58 1.41
C ALA A 66 -9.96 18.50 2.31
N LYS A 67 -10.00 18.22 3.62
CA LYS A 67 -10.65 19.11 4.59
C LYS A 67 -9.97 20.47 4.67
N ALA A 68 -8.63 20.50 4.75
CA ALA A 68 -7.87 21.74 4.81
C ALA A 68 -8.01 22.58 3.52
N GLU A 69 -7.99 21.95 2.35
CA GLU A 69 -8.23 22.62 1.07
C GLU A 69 -9.60 23.30 1.05
N LYS A 70 -10.65 22.59 1.48
CA LYS A 70 -12.00 23.15 1.60
C LYS A 70 -12.08 24.34 2.56
N GLU A 71 -11.48 24.22 3.75
CA GLU A 71 -11.47 25.31 4.74
C GLU A 71 -10.70 26.56 4.25
N CYS A 72 -9.70 26.38 3.39
CA CYS A 72 -8.98 27.48 2.75
C CYS A 72 -9.78 28.13 1.61
N GLU A 73 -10.53 27.34 0.82
CA GLU A 73 -11.42 27.87 -0.23
C GLU A 73 -12.59 28.65 0.40
N ASP A 74 -13.23 28.13 1.45
CA ASP A 74 -14.35 28.78 2.14
C ASP A 74 -13.96 30.11 2.81
N ASN A 75 -12.69 30.30 3.19
CA ASN A 75 -12.17 31.56 3.77
C ASN A 75 -11.74 32.59 2.73
N ALA A 76 -11.58 32.22 1.46
CA ALA A 76 -11.12 33.13 0.41
C ALA A 76 -12.25 34.00 -0.18
N GLU A 77 -13.52 33.71 0.15
CA GLU A 77 -14.70 34.43 -0.33
C GLU A 77 -15.14 35.62 0.57
N PHE A 78 -14.33 36.03 1.56
CA PHE A 78 -14.56 37.22 2.41
C PHE A 78 -13.51 38.31 2.22
#